data_AF-A0A3D2US25-F1
#
_entry.id   AF-A0A3D2US25-F1
#
_cell.length_a   1.000
_cell.length_b   1.000
_cell.length_c   1.000
_cell.angle_alpha   90.00
_cell.angle_beta   90.00
_cell.angle_gamma   90.00
#
_symmetry.space_group_name_H-M   'P 1'
#
loop_
_entity.id
_entity.type
_entity.pdbx_description
1 polymer ?
#
loop_
_entity_poly.entity_id
_entity_poly.type
_entity_poly.pdbx_seq_one_letter_code
_entity_poly.pdbx_strand_id
1 'polypeptide(L)' 'MTNEIKIGDPVRIHLDEKFGERAGWYDGKVIKIDPYSEHRSFYWVELNEEAQIILGMKQISIFNPKNIKKID' A
#
# COMPACT_ATOMS: atom_id res chain seq x y z
N MET A 1 4.38 -8.34 -19.03
CA MET A 1 3.17 -8.83 -18.35
C MET A 1 2.81 -7.78 -17.32
N THR A 2 1.68 -7.10 -17.47
CA THR A 2 1.27 -6.02 -16.57
C THR A 2 0.89 -6.63 -15.23
N ASN A 3 1.75 -6.48 -14.23
CA ASN A 3 1.42 -6.76 -12.82
C ASN A 3 0.44 -5.67 -12.33
N GLU A 4 -0.76 -5.70 -12.88
CA GLU A 4 -1.85 -4.82 -12.46
C GLU A 4 -2.23 -5.17 -11.02
N ILE A 5 -2.23 -4.15 -10.15
CA ILE A 5 -2.62 -4.27 -8.75
C ILE A 5 -4.15 -4.30 -8.68
N LYS A 6 -4.71 -5.32 -8.03
CA LYS A 6 -6.16 -5.54 -7.89
C LYS A 6 -6.57 -5.60 -6.43
N ILE A 7 -7.87 -5.39 -6.17
CA ILE A 7 -8.45 -5.62 -4.84
C ILE A 7 -8.26 -7.08 -4.46
N GLY A 8 -7.81 -7.33 -3.23
CA GLY A 8 -7.48 -8.65 -2.70
C GLY A 8 -6.01 -9.03 -2.86
N ASP A 9 -5.24 -8.32 -3.68
CA ASP A 9 -3.82 -8.63 -3.87
C ASP A 9 -3.02 -8.43 -2.56
N PRO A 10 -2.19 -9.40 -2.17
CA PRO A 10 -1.17 -9.19 -1.16
C PRO A 10 -0.07 -8.29 -1.73
N VAL A 11 0.31 -7.29 -0.94
CA VAL A 11 1.26 -6.26 -1.36
C VAL A 11 2.17 -5.87 -0.22
N ARG A 12 3.34 -5.37 -0.59
CA ARG A 12 4.27 -4.66 0.26
C ARG A 12 4.22 -3.18 -0.12
N ILE A 13 4.13 -2.31 0.88
CA ILE A 13 4.09 -0.86 0.67
C ILE A 13 5.37 -0.22 1.18
N HIS A 14 5.83 0.84 0.50
CA HIS A 14 7.01 1.60 0.92
C HIS A 14 6.62 2.96 1.46
N LEU A 15 7.03 3.23 2.71
CA LEU A 15 7.00 4.55 3.32
C LEU A 15 8.39 5.17 3.21
N ASP A 16 8.47 6.36 2.62
CA ASP A 16 9.72 7.07 2.41
C ASP A 16 10.25 7.75 3.69
N GLU A 17 11.41 8.38 3.60
CA GLU A 17 12.10 9.02 4.73
C GLU A 17 11.26 10.10 5.44
N LYS A 18 10.19 10.63 4.82
CA LYS A 18 9.28 11.58 5.46
C LYS A 18 8.53 10.96 6.64
N PHE A 19 8.47 9.63 6.70
CA PHE A 19 7.88 8.88 7.80
C PHE A 19 8.88 8.60 8.94
N GLY A 20 10.13 9.08 8.86
CA GLY A 20 11.12 9.00 9.94
C GLY A 20 11.44 7.56 10.34
N GLU A 21 11.35 7.25 11.64
CA GLU A 21 11.55 5.89 12.18
C GLU A 21 10.55 4.86 11.65
N ARG A 22 9.45 5.31 11.01
CA ARG A 22 8.44 4.46 10.37
C ARG A 22 8.65 4.32 8.86
N ALA A 23 9.78 4.81 8.34
CA ALA A 23 10.15 4.56 6.95
C ALA A 23 10.51 3.08 6.76
N GLY A 24 10.14 2.50 5.62
CA GLY A 24 10.42 1.10 5.33
C GLY A 24 9.33 0.41 4.53
N TRP A 25 9.43 -0.92 4.50
CA TRP A 25 8.51 -1.79 3.78
C TRP A 25 7.55 -2.49 4.75
N TYR A 26 6.27 -2.46 4.44
CA TYR A 26 5.22 -3.04 5.28
C TYR A 26 4.29 -3.92 4.45
N ASP A 27 3.94 -5.09 4.96
CA ASP A 27 3.02 -6.01 4.29
C ASP A 27 1.56 -5.61 4.54
N GLY A 28 0.71 -5.90 3.54
CA GLY A 28 -0.72 -5.65 3.61
C GLY A 28 -1.48 -6.25 2.43
N LYS A 29 -2.76 -5.90 2.34
CA LYS A 29 -3.66 -6.37 1.27
C LYS A 29 -4.46 -5.21 0.71
N VAL A 30 -4.58 -5.13 -0.60
CA VAL A 30 -5.41 -4.10 -1.25
C VAL A 30 -6.88 -4.36 -0.94
N ILE A 31 -7.57 -3.37 -0.38
CA ILE A 31 -8.99 -3.49 -0.01
C ILE A 31 -9.90 -2.61 -0.88
N LYS A 32 -9.34 -1.56 -1.51
CA LYS A 32 -10.10 -0.61 -2.33
C LYS A 32 -9.17 0.05 -3.33
N ILE A 33 -9.69 0.34 -4.52
CA ILE A 33 -9.02 1.16 -5.52
C ILE A 33 -10.00 2.28 -5.89
N ASP A 34 -9.66 3.52 -5.53
CA ASP A 34 -10.46 4.70 -5.80
C ASP A 34 -9.88 5.46 -6.99
N PRO A 35 -10.59 5.55 -8.13
CA PRO A 35 -10.16 6.38 -9.25
C PRO A 35 -10.02 7.84 -8.85
N TYR A 36 -8.93 8.47 -9.25
CA TYR A 36 -8.67 9.90 -9.04
C TYR A 36 -8.66 10.69 -10.35
N SER A 37 -8.04 10.13 -11.39
CA SER A 37 -8.07 10.66 -12.75
C SER A 37 -7.99 9.52 -13.77
N GLU A 38 -8.03 9.85 -15.07
CA GLU A 38 -8.02 8.86 -16.17
C GLU A 38 -6.87 7.83 -16.09
N HIS A 39 -5.75 8.19 -15.45
CA HIS A 39 -4.55 7.33 -15.35
C HIS A 39 -4.08 7.13 -13.91
N ARG A 40 -4.84 7.58 -12.89
CA ARG A 40 -4.39 7.52 -11.49
C ARG A 40 -5.51 7.10 -10.56
N SER A 41 -5.14 6.31 -9.56
CA SER A 41 -6.05 5.83 -8.52
C SER A 41 -5.34 5.87 -7.17
N PHE A 42 -6.12 5.98 -6.09
CA PHE A 42 -5.66 5.68 -4.74
C PHE A 42 -5.86 4.20 -4.46
N TYR A 43 -4.81 3.54 -3.97
CA TYR A 43 -4.84 2.15 -3.54
C TYR A 43 -4.89 2.13 -2.02
N TRP A 44 -6.01 1.66 -1.48
CA TRP A 44 -6.15 1.48 -0.05
C TRP A 44 -5.66 0.08 0.33
N VAL A 45 -4.72 0.05 1.26
CA VAL A 45 -4.12 -1.18 1.77
C VAL A 45 -4.49 -1.33 3.23
N GLU A 46 -5.05 -2.48 3.59
CA GLU A 46 -5.17 -2.92 4.98
C GLU A 46 -3.85 -3.58 5.38
N LEU A 47 -3.21 -3.04 6.41
CA LEU A 47 -1.91 -3.48 6.90
C LEU A 47 -2.03 -4.80 7.64
N ASN A 48 -0.98 -5.63 7.63
CA ASN A 48 -0.93 -6.81 8.49
C ASN A 48 -0.77 -6.44 9.98
N GLU A 49 -0.96 -7.38 10.90
CA GLU A 49 -0.93 -7.10 12.35
C GLU A 49 0.39 -6.45 12.80
N GLU A 50 1.54 -6.93 12.30
CA GLU A 50 2.85 -6.38 12.62
C GLU A 50 2.98 -4.91 12.18
N ALA A 51 2.61 -4.60 10.94
CA ALA A 51 2.64 -3.24 10.42
C ALA A 51 1.63 -2.33 11.13
N GLN A 52 0.47 -2.85 11.55
CA GLN A 52 -0.50 -2.09 12.35
C GLN A 52 0.09 -1.68 13.70
N ILE A 53 0.83 -2.57 14.36
CA ILE A 53 1.51 -2.27 15.64
C ILE A 53 2.59 -1.20 15.43
N ILE A 54 3.42 -1.32 14.40
CA ILE A 54 4.53 -0.39 14.14
C ILE A 54 4.01 1.00 13.71
N LEU A 55 3.01 1.03 12.83
CA LEU A 55 2.51 2.27 12.23
C LEU A 55 1.40 2.93 13.05
N GLY A 56 0.77 2.19 13.96
CA GLY A 56 -0.35 2.67 14.77
C GLY A 56 -1.62 2.94 13.97
N MET A 57 -1.79 2.29 12.82
CA MET A 57 -2.95 2.47 11.94
C MET A 57 -3.31 1.17 11.25
N LYS A 58 -4.59 1.02 10.91
CA LYS A 58 -5.10 -0.19 10.25
C LYS A 58 -4.95 -0.17 8.73
N GLN A 59 -5.13 1.01 8.14
CA GLN A 59 -5.24 1.19 6.69
C GLN A 59 -4.46 2.41 6.26
N ILE A 60 -3.99 2.37 5.02
CA ILE A 60 -3.25 3.48 4.40
C ILE A 60 -3.60 3.60 2.91
N SER A 61 -3.76 4.83 2.45
CA SER A 61 -3.98 5.15 1.05
C SER A 61 -2.65 5.47 0.35
N ILE A 62 -2.40 4.84 -0.78
CA ILE A 62 -1.20 5.05 -1.57
C ILE A 62 -1.59 5.58 -2.94
N PHE A 63 -1.12 6.78 -3.24
CA PHE A 63 -1.39 7.44 -4.53
C PHE A 63 -0.43 7.03 -5.64
N ASN A 64 0.82 6.70 -5.27
CA ASN A 64 1.84 6.35 -6.26
C ASN A 64 2.04 4.83 -6.30
N PRO A 65 1.61 4.13 -7.37
CA PRO A 65 1.77 2.69 -7.50
C PRO A 65 3.21 2.20 -7.36
N LYS A 66 4.22 3.07 -7.62
CA LYS A 66 5.64 2.72 -7.43
C LYS A 66 5.99 2.36 -5.98
N ASN A 67 5.18 2.82 -5.02
CA ASN A 67 5.35 2.52 -3.60
C ASN A 67 4.61 1.24 -3.20
N ILE A 68 4.10 0.48 -4.17
CA ILE A 68 3.39 -0.79 -3.95
C ILE A 68 4.10 -1.87 -4.75
N LYS A 69 4.41 -2.98 -4.08
CA LYS A 69 5.00 -4.16 -4.69
C LYS A 69 4.10 -5.34 -4.41
N LYS A 70 3.55 -5.97 -5.45
CA LYS A 70 2.79 -7.22 -5.29
C LYS A 70 3.70 -8.32 -4.72
N ILE A 71 3.15 -9.09 -3.79
CA ILE A 71 3.76 -10.30 -3.23
C ILE A 71 2.96 -11.47 -3.80
N ASP A 72 3.64 -12.48 -4.35
CA ASP A 72 2.99 -13.68 -4.90
C ASP A 72 2.59 -14.67 -3.79
#